data_AF-A0A821U7B4-F1
#
_entry.id   AF-A0A821U7B4-F1
#
_cell.length_a   1.000
_cell.length_b   1.000
_cell.length_c   1.000
_cell.angle_alpha   90.00
_cell.angle_beta   90.00
_cell.angle_gamma   90.00
#
_symmetry.space_group_name_H-M   'P 1'
#
loop_
_entity.id
_entity.type
_entity.pdbx_description
1 polymer ?
#
loop_
_entity_poly.entity_id
_entity_poly.type
_entity_poly.pdbx_seq_one_letter_code
_entity_poly.pdbx_strand_id
1 'polypeptide(L)'
;MLLESLANKIIIDLFEYLKPVYILQAFHNLNIRLNNLLFYYLRIHTFDFQSVSDIDFDNVCQQYLLSIVDQIISIRLPNNNNIPYEIDRFLAHDFSFQQFTRLQSLILDYNSCQHVQDKILFELHNISIELTHLTVI
;
A
#
# COMPACT_ATOMS: atom_id res chain seq x y z
N MET A 1 28.42 11.67 6.75
CA MET A 1 27.25 12.53 6.51
C MET A 1 26.07 11.82 7.12
N LEU A 2 25.30 12.47 8.01
CA LEU A 2 24.16 11.83 8.67
C LEU A 2 22.91 12.05 7.82
N LEU A 3 22.08 11.03 7.64
CA LEU A 3 20.81 11.12 6.92
C LEU A 3 19.93 12.23 7.52
N GLU A 4 20.01 12.39 8.84
CA GLU A 4 19.30 13.38 9.65
C GLU A 4 19.72 14.82 9.32
N SER A 5 20.90 15.04 8.74
CA SER A 5 21.35 16.38 8.33
C SER A 5 20.84 16.81 6.95
N LEU A 6 20.26 15.89 6.16
CA LEU A 6 19.70 16.23 4.86
C LEU A 6 18.46 17.09 5.00
N ALA A 7 18.19 17.96 4.02
CA ALA A 7 16.93 18.70 3.97
C ALA A 7 15.75 17.77 3.65
N ASN A 8 14.55 18.08 4.17
CA ASN A 8 13.32 17.30 3.89
C ASN A 8 13.09 17.10 2.39
N LYS A 9 13.32 18.16 1.60
CA LYS A 9 13.17 18.10 0.15
C LYS A 9 14.08 17.04 -0.48
N ILE A 10 15.34 16.95 -0.07
CA ILE A 10 16.28 15.96 -0.60
C ILE A 10 15.80 14.54 -0.26
N ILE A 11 15.25 14.32 0.94
CA ILE A 11 14.74 13.01 1.34
C ILE A 11 13.51 12.63 0.51
N ILE A 12 12.58 13.57 0.29
CA ILE A 12 11.42 13.34 -0.58
C ILE A 12 11.89 13.09 -2.03
N ASP A 13 12.82 13.89 -2.54
CA ASP A 13 13.40 13.69 -3.88
C ASP A 13 14.03 12.29 -4.00
N LEU A 14 14.61 11.73 -2.93
CA LEU A 14 15.12 10.35 -2.91
C LEU A 14 13.99 9.31 -2.95
N PHE A 15 12.86 9.57 -2.28
CA PHE A 15 11.70 8.68 -2.28
C PHE A 15 11.13 8.49 -3.69
N GLU A 16 11.14 9.53 -4.54
CA GLU A 16 10.67 9.44 -5.93
C GLU A 16 11.39 8.37 -6.77
N TYR A 17 12.59 7.95 -6.38
CA TYR A 17 13.34 6.89 -7.08
C TYR A 17 13.02 5.47 -6.58
N LEU A 18 12.18 5.33 -5.55
CA LEU A 18 11.91 4.07 -4.87
C LEU A 18 10.41 3.77 -4.84
N LYS A 19 10.07 2.47 -4.80
CA LYS A 19 8.68 2.08 -4.57
C LYS A 19 8.26 2.35 -3.12
N PRO A 20 7.01 2.77 -2.86
CA PRO A 20 6.49 3.00 -1.51
C PRO A 20 6.73 1.84 -0.54
N VAL A 21 6.63 0.60 -1.02
CA VAL A 21 6.90 -0.62 -0.24
C VAL A 21 8.31 -0.63 0.34
N TYR A 22 9.32 -0.34 -0.49
CA TYR A 22 10.72 -0.31 -0.05
C TYR A 22 11.03 0.89 0.84
N ILE A 23 10.39 2.04 0.57
CA ILE A 23 10.53 3.22 1.43
C ILE A 23 9.95 2.93 2.81
N LEU A 24 8.78 2.29 2.88
CA LEU A 24 8.17 1.92 4.14
C LEU A 24 9.09 0.99 4.94
N GLN A 25 9.56 -0.11 4.34
CA GLN A 25 10.46 -1.05 5.00
C GLN A 25 11.73 -0.38 5.53
N ALA A 26 12.33 0.52 4.73
CA ALA A 26 13.60 1.14 5.07
C ALA A 26 13.48 2.28 6.08
N PHE A 27 12.40 3.07 6.04
CA PHE A 27 12.30 4.34 6.80
C PHE A 27 11.30 4.31 7.95
N HIS A 28 10.40 3.32 8.02
CA HIS A 28 9.40 3.22 9.08
C HIS A 28 10.04 3.09 10.46
N ASN A 29 9.56 3.89 11.41
CA ASN A 29 9.99 3.93 12.80
C ASN A 29 11.48 4.23 13.03
N LEU A 30 12.20 4.75 12.02
CA LEU A 30 13.57 5.22 12.24
C LEU A 30 13.63 6.46 13.14
N ASN A 31 12.79 7.46 12.85
CA ASN A 31 12.56 8.60 13.74
C ASN A 31 11.28 9.35 13.33
N ILE A 32 10.80 10.21 14.23
CA ILE A 32 9.55 10.98 14.05
C ILE A 32 9.57 11.83 12.77
N ARG A 33 10.71 12.44 12.45
CA ARG A 33 10.84 13.29 11.26
C ARG A 33 10.70 12.48 9.97
N LEU A 34 11.37 11.33 9.88
CA LEU A 34 11.28 10.44 8.72
C LEU A 34 9.89 9.82 8.60
N ASN A 35 9.26 9.43 9.71
CA ASN A 35 7.87 8.96 9.71
C ASN A 35 6.91 10.01 9.16
N ASN A 36 7.07 11.28 9.55
CA ASN A 36 6.24 12.36 9.01
C ASN A 36 6.44 12.56 7.51
N LEU A 37 7.68 12.46 7.01
CA LEU A 37 7.97 12.55 5.58
C LEU A 37 7.42 11.35 4.80
N LEU A 38 7.56 10.14 5.36
CA LEU A 38 6.97 8.92 4.82
C LEU A 38 5.46 9.06 4.70
N PHE A 39 4.76 9.46 5.77
CA PHE A 39 3.30 9.61 5.75
C PHE A 39 2.85 10.72 4.80
N TYR A 40 3.61 11.82 4.69
CA TYR A 40 3.35 12.84 3.68
C TYR A 40 3.46 12.25 2.27
N TYR A 41 4.52 11.50 1.98
CA TYR A 41 4.76 10.86 0.69
C TYR A 41 3.69 9.83 0.35
N LEU A 42 3.28 8.99 1.31
CA LEU A 42 2.25 7.95 1.12
C LEU A 42 0.84 8.49 0.87
N ARG A 43 0.56 9.74 1.24
CA ARG A 43 -0.73 10.38 0.95
C ARG A 43 -0.83 10.87 -0.49
N ILE A 44 0.29 11.10 -1.16
CA ILE A 44 0.32 11.63 -2.53
C ILE A 44 0.70 10.56 -3.57
N HIS A 45 1.22 9.41 -3.13
CA HIS A 45 1.62 8.31 -4.00
C HIS A 45 0.76 7.07 -3.79
N THR A 46 0.54 6.34 -4.88
CA THR A 46 -0.10 5.02 -4.85
C THR A 46 0.83 4.01 -4.21
N PHE A 47 0.36 3.34 -3.15
CA PHE A 47 1.03 2.20 -2.56
C PHE A 47 0.92 1.00 -3.50
N ASP A 48 1.90 0.88 -4.39
CA ASP A 48 1.90 -0.09 -5.49
C ASP A 48 2.71 -1.34 -5.15
N PHE A 49 2.03 -2.49 -5.15
CA PHE A 49 2.63 -3.80 -4.96
C PHE A 49 3.10 -4.45 -6.28
N GLN A 50 2.95 -3.79 -7.43
CA GLN A 50 3.43 -4.29 -8.72
C GLN A 50 4.92 -4.62 -8.67
N SER A 51 5.30 -5.83 -9.09
CA SER A 51 6.68 -6.33 -9.11
C SER A 51 7.42 -6.23 -7.76
N VAL A 52 6.71 -6.44 -6.66
CA VAL A 52 7.28 -6.68 -5.32
C VAL A 52 7.53 -8.19 -5.16
N SER A 53 8.58 -8.60 -4.45
CA SER A 53 8.83 -10.03 -4.20
C SER A 53 7.84 -10.60 -3.19
N ASP A 54 7.56 -11.91 -3.22
CA ASP A 54 6.67 -12.56 -2.24
C ASP A 54 7.09 -12.27 -0.79
N ILE A 55 8.40 -12.36 -0.52
CA ILE A 55 8.96 -12.15 0.80
C ILE A 55 8.75 -10.70 1.25
N ASP A 56 8.99 -9.74 0.36
CA ASP A 56 8.78 -8.32 0.67
C ASP A 56 7.31 -7.99 0.87
N PHE A 57 6.44 -8.58 0.05
CA PHE A 57 4.99 -8.43 0.14
C PHE A 57 4.48 -8.89 1.52
N ASP A 58 4.80 -10.13 1.90
CA ASP A 58 4.38 -10.71 3.17
C ASP A 58 4.96 -9.93 4.35
N ASN A 59 6.25 -9.55 4.28
CA ASN A 59 6.88 -8.72 5.30
C ASN A 59 6.17 -7.37 5.46
N VAL A 60 5.84 -6.70 4.36
CA VAL A 60 5.14 -5.41 4.39
C VAL A 60 3.74 -5.56 4.97
N CYS A 61 2.98 -6.54 4.50
CA CYS A 61 1.64 -6.82 5.00
C CYS A 61 1.68 -7.12 6.51
N GLN A 62 2.56 -7.98 6.97
CA GLN A 62 2.57 -8.44 8.36
C GLN A 62 3.16 -7.42 9.35
N GLN A 63 4.21 -6.70 8.96
CA GLN A 63 4.99 -5.91 9.91
C GLN A 63 4.71 -4.41 9.87
N TYR A 64 4.30 -3.88 8.71
CA TYR A 64 4.30 -2.44 8.48
C TYR A 64 2.93 -1.90 8.06
N LEU A 65 2.16 -2.65 7.28
CA LEU A 65 0.97 -2.09 6.65
C LEU A 65 -0.08 -1.66 7.69
N LEU A 66 -0.31 -2.47 8.73
CA LEU A 66 -1.25 -2.16 9.82
C LEU A 66 -0.97 -0.82 10.53
N SER A 67 0.28 -0.38 10.64
CA SER A 67 0.61 0.88 11.32
C SER A 67 0.40 2.12 10.45
N ILE A 68 0.13 1.94 9.15
CA ILE A 68 0.01 3.03 8.18
C ILE A 68 -1.28 3.01 7.36
N VAL A 69 -2.17 2.03 7.57
CA VAL A 69 -3.42 1.87 6.80
C VAL A 69 -4.27 3.15 6.74
N ASP A 70 -4.25 3.96 7.80
CA ASP A 70 -4.98 5.23 7.90
C ASP A 70 -4.28 6.41 7.19
N GLN A 71 -3.07 6.19 6.67
CA GLN A 71 -2.32 7.17 5.89
C GLN A 71 -2.40 6.93 4.38
N ILE A 72 -2.80 5.73 3.96
CA ILE A 72 -2.80 5.34 2.55
C ILE A 72 -4.06 5.84 1.85
N ILE A 73 -3.87 6.59 0.76
CA ILE A 73 -4.96 7.15 -0.06
C ILE A 73 -5.21 6.32 -1.32
N SER A 74 -4.16 5.71 -1.88
CA SER A 74 -4.27 4.92 -3.09
C SER A 74 -3.49 3.61 -2.94
N ILE A 75 -4.11 2.49 -3.29
CA ILE A 75 -3.47 1.16 -3.30
C ILE A 75 -3.61 0.55 -4.68
N ARG A 76 -2.53 -0.08 -5.14
CA ARG A 76 -2.57 -0.95 -6.31
C ARG A 76 -2.16 -2.37 -5.94
N LEU A 77 -3.11 -3.28 -6.12
CA LEU A 77 -2.89 -4.72 -5.96
C LEU A 77 -2.82 -5.34 -7.37
N PRO A 78 -1.61 -5.71 -7.84
CA PRO A 78 -1.47 -6.49 -9.05
C PRO A 78 -2.02 -7.91 -8.84
N ASN A 79 -2.37 -8.59 -9.94
CA ASN A 79 -2.41 -10.05 -9.97
C ASN A 79 -1.26 -10.49 -10.88
N ASN A 80 -0.06 -10.54 -10.33
CA ASN A 80 1.11 -10.95 -11.12
C ASN A 80 0.98 -12.44 -11.47
N ASN A 81 1.23 -12.80 -12.74
CA ASN A 81 1.28 -14.21 -13.18
C ASN A 81 2.30 -15.06 -12.39
N ASN A 82 3.28 -14.42 -11.74
CA ASN A 82 4.28 -15.06 -10.90
C ASN A 82 3.81 -15.29 -9.45
N ILE A 83 2.77 -14.57 -9.01
CA ILE A 83 2.27 -14.54 -7.65
C ILE A 83 0.76 -14.79 -7.72
N PRO A 84 0.33 -16.04 -7.93
CA PRO A 84 -1.09 -16.36 -7.92
C PRO A 84 -1.67 -15.98 -6.55
N TYR A 85 -2.87 -15.38 -6.56
CA TYR A 85 -3.64 -15.06 -5.36
C TYR A 85 -3.06 -13.95 -4.48
N GLU A 86 -2.33 -13.00 -5.07
CA GLU A 86 -1.75 -11.82 -4.39
C GLU A 86 -2.82 -11.01 -3.63
N ILE A 87 -4.01 -10.85 -4.25
CA ILE A 87 -5.16 -10.21 -3.61
C ILE A 87 -5.77 -11.08 -2.51
N ASP A 88 -5.88 -12.40 -2.71
CA ASP A 88 -6.38 -13.27 -1.64
C ASP A 88 -5.43 -13.30 -0.45
N ARG A 89 -4.12 -13.28 -0.71
CA ARG A 89 -3.08 -13.15 0.33
C ARG A 89 -3.20 -11.83 1.05
N PHE A 90 -3.39 -10.72 0.34
CA PHE A 90 -3.66 -9.43 0.96
C PHE A 90 -4.86 -9.52 1.92
N LEU A 91 -5.97 -10.10 1.45
CA LEU A 91 -7.19 -10.28 2.23
C LEU A 91 -7.11 -11.39 3.30
N ALA A 92 -6.09 -12.26 3.25
CA ALA A 92 -5.86 -13.32 4.23
C ALA A 92 -5.07 -12.82 5.44
N HIS A 93 -4.37 -11.70 5.32
CA HIS A 93 -3.65 -11.06 6.42
C HIS A 93 -4.58 -10.25 7.36
N ASP A 94 -5.86 -10.64 7.47
CA ASP A 94 -6.91 -9.94 8.23
C ASP A 94 -7.07 -8.44 7.88
N PHE A 95 -6.61 -8.03 6.71
CA PHE A 95 -6.90 -6.70 6.18
C PHE A 95 -8.34 -6.65 5.68
N SER A 96 -9.15 -5.86 6.36
CA SER A 96 -10.38 -5.33 5.77
C SER A 96 -10.08 -3.96 5.20
N PHE A 97 -10.66 -3.65 4.03
CA PHE A 97 -10.54 -2.31 3.47
C PHE A 97 -11.06 -1.24 4.46
N GLN A 98 -11.93 -1.57 5.42
CA GLN A 98 -12.41 -0.70 6.50
C GLN A 98 -11.30 -0.02 7.29
N GLN A 99 -10.16 -0.69 7.45
CA GLN A 99 -9.01 -0.16 8.18
C GLN A 99 -8.36 1.02 7.43
N PHE A 100 -8.53 1.07 6.11
CA PHE A 100 -8.01 2.12 5.25
C PHE A 100 -8.99 3.29 5.16
N THR A 101 -9.16 3.98 6.30
CA THR A 101 -10.14 5.06 6.49
C THR A 101 -10.00 6.25 5.53
N ARG A 102 -8.84 6.40 4.88
CA ARG A 102 -8.55 7.46 3.91
C ARG A 102 -8.38 6.97 2.48
N LEU A 103 -8.65 5.69 2.23
CA LEU A 103 -8.52 5.12 0.90
C LEU A 103 -9.54 5.80 -0.03
N GLN A 104 -9.04 6.40 -1.09
CA GLN A 104 -9.85 7.04 -2.13
C GLN A 104 -9.70 6.31 -3.47
N SER A 105 -8.57 5.63 -3.68
CA SER A 105 -8.26 4.94 -4.93
C SER A 105 -7.85 3.50 -4.68
N LEU A 106 -8.55 2.57 -5.33
CA LEU A 106 -8.20 1.16 -5.36
C LEU A 106 -8.02 0.72 -6.82
N ILE A 107 -6.84 0.22 -7.15
CA ILE A 107 -6.49 -0.31 -8.47
C ILE A 107 -6.26 -1.81 -8.32
N LEU A 108 -7.04 -2.59 -9.05
CA LEU A 108 -6.96 -4.04 -9.07
C LEU A 108 -6.59 -4.47 -10.48
N ASP A 109 -5.42 -5.08 -10.65
CA ASP A 109 -5.05 -5.74 -11.91
C ASP A 109 -5.66 -7.13 -11.88
N TYR A 110 -6.73 -7.33 -12.64
CA TYR A 110 -7.65 -8.43 -12.49
C TYR A 110 -7.54 -9.39 -13.68
N ASN A 111 -6.58 -10.32 -13.60
CA ASN A 111 -6.52 -11.45 -14.50
C ASN A 111 -6.83 -12.76 -13.73
N SER A 112 -8.12 -13.04 -13.54
CA SER A 112 -8.73 -14.31 -13.07
C SER A 112 -8.83 -14.61 -11.56
N CYS A 113 -10.08 -14.58 -11.03
CA CYS A 113 -10.78 -15.63 -10.26
C CYS A 113 -12.08 -15.06 -9.66
N GLN A 114 -13.26 -15.57 -10.05
CA GLN A 114 -14.57 -15.00 -9.73
C GLN A 114 -14.83 -14.85 -8.22
N HIS A 115 -14.27 -15.75 -7.40
CA HIS A 115 -14.40 -15.68 -5.94
C HIS A 115 -13.78 -14.40 -5.34
N VAL A 116 -12.66 -13.92 -5.90
CA VAL A 116 -11.97 -12.72 -5.42
C VAL A 116 -12.83 -11.47 -5.68
N GLN A 117 -13.56 -11.44 -6.80
CA GLN A 117 -14.50 -10.35 -7.09
C GLN A 117 -15.60 -10.28 -6.05
N ASP A 118 -16.24 -11.42 -5.74
CA ASP A 118 -17.34 -11.45 -4.78
C ASP A 118 -16.87 -11.01 -3.39
N LYS A 119 -15.66 -11.41 -2.98
CA LYS A 119 -15.08 -11.00 -1.70
C LYS A 119 -14.74 -9.50 -1.66
N ILE A 120 -14.13 -8.96 -2.70
CA ILE A 120 -13.84 -7.52 -2.79
C ILE A 120 -15.13 -6.71 -2.85
N LEU A 121 -16.11 -7.12 -3.67
CA LEU A 121 -17.40 -6.43 -3.77
C LEU A 121 -18.15 -6.49 -2.44
N PHE A 122 -18.11 -7.62 -1.73
CA PHE A 122 -18.69 -7.73 -0.39
C PHE A 122 -18.01 -6.81 0.60
N GLU A 123 -16.67 -6.76 0.62
CA GLU A 123 -15.93 -5.80 1.43
C GLU A 123 -16.34 -4.39 1.04
N LEU A 124 -16.19 -3.96 -0.22
CA LEU A 124 -16.52 -2.61 -0.66
C LEU A 124 -17.98 -2.20 -0.39
N HIS A 125 -18.94 -3.12 -0.53
CA HIS A 125 -20.36 -2.86 -0.28
C HIS A 125 -20.67 -2.59 1.20
N ASN A 126 -19.93 -3.24 2.09
CA ASN A 126 -20.13 -3.11 3.54
C ASN A 126 -19.40 -1.91 4.14
N ILE A 127 -18.81 -1.05 3.32
CA ILE A 127 -17.90 -0.03 3.79
C ILE A 127 -18.32 1.38 3.38
N SER A 128 -18.40 2.27 4.36
CA SER A 128 -18.55 3.72 4.20
C SER A 128 -17.21 4.41 3.89
N ILE A 129 -16.42 3.86 2.98
CA ILE A 129 -15.17 4.48 2.52
C ILE A 129 -15.53 5.47 1.41
N GLU A 130 -14.90 6.65 1.43
CA GLU A 130 -14.99 7.68 0.38
C GLU A 130 -14.19 7.29 -0.87
N LEU A 131 -14.39 6.08 -1.39
CA LEU A 131 -13.74 5.61 -2.61
C LEU A 131 -14.25 6.46 -3.77
N THR A 132 -13.38 7.32 -4.28
CA THR A 132 -13.66 8.17 -5.44
C THR A 132 -13.26 7.47 -6.74
N HIS A 133 -12.30 6.55 -6.69
CA HIS A 133 -11.76 5.87 -7.86
C HIS A 133 -11.58 4.37 -7.61
N LEU A 134 -12.36 3.55 -8.32
CA LEU A 134 -12.15 2.11 -8.43
C LEU A 134 -11.77 1.79 -9.88
N THR A 135 -10.57 1.24 -10.08
CA THR A 135 -10.12 0.79 -11.39
C THR A 135 -9.88 -0.71 -11.35
N VAL A 136 -10.55 -1.43 -12.25
CA VAL A 136 -10.35 -2.87 -12.47
C VAL A 136 -9.78 -2.99 -13.89
N ILE A 137 -8.54 -3.44 -13.99
CA ILE A 137 -7.77 -3.56 -15.25
C ILE A 137 -7.72 -5.01 -15.68
#